data_AF-A0A968MJY4-F1
#
_entry.id   AF-A0A968MJY4-F1
#
_cell.length_a   1.000
_cell.length_b   1.000
_cell.length_c   1.000
_cell.angle_alpha   90.00
_cell.angle_beta   90.00
_cell.angle_gamma   90.00
#
_symmetry.space_group_name_H-M   'P 1'
#
loop_
_entity.id
_entity.type
_entity.pdbx_description
1 polymer ?
#
loop_
_entity_poly.entity_id
_entity_poly.type
_entity_poly.pdbx_seq_one_letter_code
_entity_poly.pdbx_strand_id
1 'polypeptide(L)'
;ERTYIIDSYYGADEDVYIVYGNDNFYFDDVKTYHDGTFRFSNLVKGTYIVYALSDPSARALIPVADTIHITEDYQHIELENDLIIIK
;
A
#
# COMPACT_ATOMS: atom_id res chain seq x y z
N GLU A 1 2.22 -13.53 -22.96
CA GLU A 1 0.94 -14.08 -22.46
C GLU A 1 0.17 -12.98 -21.75
N ARG A 2 -1.16 -13.04 -21.71
CA ARG A 2 -1.98 -12.12 -20.90
C ARG A 2 -2.41 -12.88 -19.64
N THR A 3 -1.96 -12.43 -18.49
CA THR A 3 -2.41 -12.97 -17.19
C THR A 3 -3.78 -12.36 -16.88
N TYR A 4 -4.73 -13.20 -16.47
CA TYR A 4 -6.05 -12.77 -16.04
C TYR A 4 -6.14 -12.97 -14.53
N ILE A 5 -6.67 -11.98 -13.81
CA ILE A 5 -7.06 -12.14 -12.42
C ILE A 5 -8.25 -13.09 -12.41
N ILE A 6 -8.07 -14.26 -11.79
CA ILE A 6 -9.11 -15.29 -11.71
C ILE A 6 -10.07 -15.03 -10.55
N ASP A 7 -9.56 -14.43 -9.46
CA ASP A 7 -10.29 -14.07 -8.25
C ASP A 7 -9.46 -13.07 -7.43
N SER A 8 -10.11 -12.28 -6.58
CA SER A 8 -9.46 -11.35 -5.66
C SER A 8 -10.27 -11.25 -4.37
N TYR A 9 -9.60 -11.31 -3.24
CA TYR A 9 -10.18 -11.15 -1.92
C TYR A 9 -9.37 -10.16 -1.09
N TYR A 10 -10.01 -9.53 -0.11
CA TYR A 10 -9.32 -8.67 0.85
C TYR A 10 -8.39 -9.52 1.73
N GLY A 11 -7.08 -9.27 1.64
CA GLY A 11 -6.06 -10.02 2.37
C GLY A 11 -5.85 -9.47 3.77
N ALA A 12 -6.01 -10.31 4.78
CA ALA A 12 -5.69 -9.99 6.17
C ALA A 12 -4.22 -10.29 6.50
N ASP A 13 -3.65 -9.58 7.48
CA ASP A 13 -2.26 -9.74 7.94
C ASP A 13 -1.18 -9.46 6.86
N GLU A 14 -1.55 -8.71 5.82
CA GLU A 14 -0.66 -8.29 4.75
C GLU A 14 0.10 -7.03 5.14
N ASP A 15 1.40 -6.97 4.83
CA ASP A 15 2.22 -5.81 5.17
C ASP A 15 2.04 -4.68 4.15
N VAL A 16 1.71 -3.49 4.65
CA VAL A 16 1.59 -2.25 3.89
C VAL A 16 2.56 -1.23 4.45
N TYR A 17 3.31 -0.59 3.57
CA TYR A 17 4.37 0.35 3.90
C TYR A 17 4.02 1.73 3.40
N ILE A 18 4.54 2.77 4.05
CA ILE A 18 4.47 4.14 3.57
C ILE A 18 5.85 4.78 3.54
N VAL A 19 6.20 5.46 2.46
CA VAL A 19 7.45 6.22 2.27
C VAL A 19 7.11 7.70 2.21
N TYR A 20 7.88 8.53 2.91
CA TYR A 20 7.74 9.98 2.83
C TYR A 20 8.68 10.57 1.76
N GLY A 21 8.13 11.34 0.82
CA GLY A 21 8.89 11.93 -0.27
C GLY A 21 9.59 10.87 -1.14
N ASN A 22 10.92 10.98 -1.23
CA ASN A 22 11.79 10.08 -2.01
C ASN A 22 12.80 9.36 -1.10
N ASP A 23 12.45 9.13 0.17
CA ASP A 23 13.34 8.42 1.08
C ASP A 23 13.61 6.99 0.61
N ASN A 24 14.82 6.50 0.90
CA ASN A 24 15.24 5.15 0.51
C ASN A 24 14.64 4.06 1.41
N PHE A 25 14.05 4.44 2.53
CA PHE A 25 13.47 3.54 3.52
C PHE A 25 12.03 3.93 3.79
N TYR A 26 11.21 2.96 4.19
CA TYR A 26 9.85 3.22 4.62
C TYR A 26 9.85 4.06 5.90
N PHE A 27 8.91 4.99 5.97
CA PHE A 27 8.67 5.86 7.12
C PHE A 27 7.92 5.10 8.23
N ASP A 28 6.93 4.30 7.85
CA ASP A 28 6.11 3.48 8.75
C ASP A 28 5.56 2.25 8.02
N ASP A 29 5.10 1.25 8.78
CA ASP A 29 4.48 0.02 8.27
C ASP A 29 3.31 -0.44 9.16
N VAL A 30 2.29 -1.02 8.53
CA VAL A 30 1.12 -1.58 9.21
C VAL A 30 0.72 -2.89 8.55
N LYS A 31 0.04 -3.74 9.32
CA LYS A 31 -0.62 -4.93 8.81
C LYS A 31 -2.08 -4.66 8.50
N THR A 32 -2.58 -5.22 7.42
CA THR A 32 -4.01 -5.16 7.11
C THR A 32 -4.83 -5.89 8.18
N TYR A 33 -6.00 -5.34 8.47
CA TYR A 33 -6.95 -5.92 9.38
C TYR A 33 -7.67 -7.13 8.75
N HIS A 34 -8.52 -7.83 9.51
CA HIS A 34 -9.20 -9.05 9.06
C HIS A 34 -10.03 -8.90 7.76
N ASP A 35 -10.39 -7.67 7.41
CA ASP A 35 -11.16 -7.28 6.24
C ASP A 35 -10.29 -6.62 5.15
N GLY A 36 -8.97 -6.70 5.28
CA GLY A 36 -7.99 -6.10 4.36
C GLY A 36 -7.80 -4.59 4.50
N THR A 37 -8.53 -3.94 5.40
CA THR A 37 -8.38 -2.49 5.62
C THR A 37 -7.09 -2.18 6.37
N PHE A 38 -6.50 -1.01 6.11
CA PHE A 38 -5.34 -0.53 6.84
C PHE A 38 -5.42 0.99 7.00
N ARG A 39 -4.64 1.54 7.93
CA ARG A 39 -4.62 2.99 8.17
C ARG A 39 -3.29 3.44 8.72
N PHE A 40 -2.75 4.50 8.11
CA PHE A 40 -1.68 5.30 8.69
C PHE A 40 -2.26 6.52 9.41
N SER A 41 -1.61 6.97 10.48
CA SER A 41 -2.05 8.13 11.26
C SER A 41 -0.88 9.01 11.63
N ASN A 42 -1.16 10.27 12.01
CA ASN A 42 -0.14 11.26 12.40
C ASN A 42 0.89 11.59 11.30
N LEU A 43 0.48 11.51 10.03
CA LEU A 43 1.29 11.91 8.90
C LEU A 43 1.36 13.45 8.80
N VAL A 44 2.56 13.97 8.53
CA VAL A 44 2.75 15.40 8.24
C VAL A 44 2.41 15.71 6.79
N LYS A 45 2.16 16.99 6.46
CA LYS A 45 1.94 17.42 5.08
C LYS A 45 3.10 17.02 4.17
N GLY A 46 2.77 16.56 2.96
CA GLY A 46 3.71 16.22 1.91
C GLY A 46 3.23 15.06 1.05
N THR A 47 4.14 14.56 0.21
CA THR A 47 3.89 13.45 -0.71
C THR A 47 4.32 12.14 -0.05
N TYR A 48 3.48 11.12 -0.17
CA TYR A 48 3.80 9.78 0.30
C TYR A 48 3.57 8.75 -0.79
N ILE A 49 4.36 7.68 -0.74
CA ILE A 49 4.14 6.48 -1.53
C ILE A 49 3.69 5.39 -0.57
N VAL A 50 2.47 4.89 -0.76
CA VAL A 50 1.94 3.74 -0.01
C VAL A 50 2.11 2.51 -0.89
N TYR A 51 2.66 1.41 -0.37
CA TYR A 51 2.85 0.21 -1.17
C TYR A 51 2.74 -1.08 -0.37
N ALA A 52 2.42 -2.17 -1.08
CA ALA A 52 2.48 -3.54 -0.59
C ALA A 52 3.35 -4.38 -1.54
N LEU A 53 3.83 -5.53 -1.08
CA LEU A 53 4.71 -6.41 -1.87
C LEU A 53 3.91 -7.59 -2.45
N SER A 54 3.92 -7.68 -3.77
CA SER A 54 3.34 -8.78 -4.55
C SER A 54 4.44 -9.80 -4.90
N ASP A 55 4.13 -11.09 -4.84
CA ASP A 55 5.02 -12.18 -5.22
C ASP A 55 4.36 -13.13 -6.25
N PRO A 56 4.20 -12.70 -7.50
CA PRO A 56 3.45 -13.48 -8.49
C PRO A 56 4.17 -14.76 -8.96
N SER A 57 5.42 -14.98 -8.57
CA SER A 57 6.22 -16.11 -9.08
C SER A 57 7.16 -16.75 -8.07
N ALA A 58 7.08 -16.39 -6.78
CA ALA A 58 7.99 -16.83 -5.71
C ALA A 58 9.48 -16.53 -5.98
N ARG A 59 9.76 -15.56 -6.86
CA ARG A 59 11.13 -15.23 -7.33
C ARG A 59 11.55 -13.83 -6.97
N ALA A 60 10.59 -12.92 -6.89
CA ALA A 60 10.85 -11.51 -6.65
C ALA A 60 9.61 -10.87 -6.04
N LEU A 61 9.85 -10.05 -5.02
CA LEU A 61 8.84 -9.15 -4.50
C LEU A 61 8.76 -7.92 -5.39
N ILE A 62 7.56 -7.61 -5.87
CA ILE A 62 7.26 -6.49 -6.75
C ILE A 62 6.35 -5.53 -5.97
N PRO A 63 6.74 -4.27 -5.76
CA PRO A 63 5.90 -3.31 -5.07
C PRO A 63 4.68 -2.93 -5.93
N VAL A 64 3.50 -2.97 -5.32
CA VAL A 64 2.26 -2.39 -5.85
C VAL A 64 2.00 -1.15 -5.02
N ALA A 65 2.05 0.02 -5.65
CA ALA A 65 2.14 1.29 -4.97
C ALA A 65 1.15 2.33 -5.50
N ASP A 66 0.74 3.23 -4.63
CA ASP A 66 -0.02 4.43 -4.96
C ASP A 66 0.63 5.67 -4.30
N THR A 67 0.45 6.83 -4.93
CA THR A 67 1.02 8.10 -4.45
C THR A 67 -0.08 9.02 -3.95
N ILE A 68 0.03 9.44 -2.69
CA ILE A 68 -0.92 10.35 -2.06
C ILE A 68 -0.26 11.67 -1.69
N HIS A 69 -1.08 12.72 -1.62
CA HIS A 69 -0.65 14.07 -1.28
C HIS A 69 -1.45 14.59 -0.09
N ILE A 70 -0.78 14.79 1.04
CA ILE A 70 -1.38 15.42 2.23
C ILE A 70 -1.08 16.92 2.17
N THR A 71 -2.12 17.71 1.91
CA THR A 71 -2.02 19.16 1.72
C THR A 71 -2.46 19.95 2.94
N GLU A 72 -3.26 19.34 3.83
CA GLU A 72 -3.87 20.01 4.99
C GLU A 72 -3.61 19.26 6.29
N ASP A 73 -3.67 19.97 7.42
CA ASP A 73 -3.55 19.32 8.74
C ASP A 73 -4.85 18.55 9.03
N TYR A 74 -4.73 17.35 9.61
CA TYR A 74 -5.86 16.45 9.91
C TYR A 74 -6.66 15.99 8.68
N GLN A 75 -6.08 16.07 7.47
CA GLN A 75 -6.72 15.58 6.25
C GLN A 75 -6.98 14.07 6.32
N HIS A 76 -8.18 13.66 5.91
CA HIS A 76 -8.51 12.26 5.67
C HIS A 76 -8.38 11.95 4.18
N ILE A 77 -7.61 10.92 3.84
CA ILE A 77 -7.42 10.45 2.46
C ILE A 77 -7.75 8.97 2.43
N GLU A 78 -8.56 8.59 1.46
CA GLU A 78 -8.79 7.19 1.07
C GLU A 78 -8.05 6.96 -0.25
N LEU A 79 -7.46 5.78 -0.42
CA LEU A 79 -6.83 5.45 -1.70
C LEU A 79 -7.90 5.36 -2.79
N GLU A 80 -7.60 5.92 -3.97
CA GLU A 80 -8.54 5.85 -5.09
C GLU A 80 -8.71 4.41 -5.60
N ASN A 81 -7.65 3.60 -5.48
CA ASN A 81 -7.63 2.21 -5.91
C ASN A 81 -7.07 1.31 -4.81
N ASP A 82 -7.58 0.08 -4.75
CA ASP A 82 -7.06 -0.96 -3.87
C ASP A 82 -5.66 -1.41 -4.32
N LEU A 83 -4.80 -1.73 -3.35
CA LEU A 83 -3.50 -2.36 -3.61
C LEU A 83 -3.71 -3.86 -3.89
N ILE A 84 -3.68 -4.25 -5.16
CA ILE A 84 -3.85 -5.64 -5.57
C ILE A 84 -2.50 -6.37 -5.55
N ILE A 85 -2.27 -7.20 -4.52
CA ILE A 85 -1.12 -8.10 -4.46
C ILE A 85 -1.44 -9.48 -5.02
N ILE A 86 -0.46 -10.12 -5.65
CA ILE A 86 -0.53 -11.50 -6.17
C ILE A 86 0.41 -12.34 -5.30
N LYS A 87 -0.01 -13.53 -4.92
CA LYS A 87 0.80 -14.52 -4.20
C LYS A 87 0.88 -15.84 -4.97
#